data_AF-A0A7W3VLA3-F1
#
_entry.id   AF-A0A7W3VLA3-F1
#
_cell.length_a   1.000
_cell.length_b   1.000
_cell.length_c   1.000
_cell.angle_alpha   90.00
_cell.angle_beta   90.00
_cell.angle_gamma   90.00
#
_symmetry.space_group_name_H-M   'P 1'
#
loop_
_entity.id
_entity.type
_entity.pdbx_description
1 polymer ?
#
loop_
_entity_poly.entity_id
_entity_poly.type
_entity_poly.pdbx_seq_one_letter_code
_entity_poly.pdbx_strand_id
1 'polypeptide(L)'
;MRIFYRILLYVFLPLGLILAFVKGFTSVPAIVTCSIKDYTGLDCPGCGGQRAIDAIVKGELKQAFYYNQLIFVYLGVFAYIYVLFVETYVFKNKTFKQRFGFSNSFAYGFLGLILLFFIIRNV
;
A
#
# COMPACT_ATOMS: atom_id res chain seq x y z
N MET A 1 -10.87 5.99 28.42
CA MET A 1 -11.22 6.52 27.08
C MET A 1 -10.10 6.39 26.04
N ARG A 2 -8.85 6.80 26.28
CA ARG A 2 -7.76 6.71 25.27
C ARG A 2 -7.49 5.29 24.73
N ILE A 3 -7.58 4.26 25.57
CA ILE A 3 -7.37 2.86 25.15
C ILE A 3 -8.44 2.39 24.14
N PHE A 4 -9.69 2.78 24.36
CA PHE A 4 -10.83 2.41 23.51
C PHE A 4 -10.69 3.01 22.11
N TYR A 5 -10.34 4.31 22.01
CA TYR A 5 -10.08 4.95 20.71
C TYR A 5 -8.88 4.35 19.99
N ARG A 6 -7.83 3.92 20.72
CA ARG A 6 -6.69 3.22 20.12
C ARG A 6 -7.13 1.89 19.52
N ILE A 7 -7.91 1.07 20.23
CA ILE A 7 -8.43 -0.19 19.71
C ILE A 7 -9.35 0.05 18.50
N LEU A 8 -10.25 1.04 18.59
CA LEU A 8 -11.14 1.41 17.50
C LEU A 8 -10.38 1.81 16.24
N LEU A 9 -9.38 2.69 16.36
CA LEU A 9 -8.63 3.20 15.21
C LEU A 9 -7.58 2.22 14.69
N TYR A 10 -6.92 1.44 15.54
CA TYR A 10 -5.89 0.51 15.06
C TYR A 10 -6.43 -0.84 14.60
N VAL A 11 -7.64 -1.22 15.01
CA VAL A 11 -8.18 -2.56 14.72
C VAL A 11 -9.51 -2.46 13.98
N PHE A 12 -10.52 -1.85 14.59
CA PHE A 12 -11.89 -1.91 14.05
C PHE A 12 -12.08 -1.07 12.78
N LEU A 13 -11.52 0.14 12.71
CA LEU A 13 -11.63 0.98 11.52
C LEU A 13 -10.88 0.37 10.31
N PRO A 14 -9.60 -0.04 10.41
CA PRO A 14 -8.89 -0.69 9.31
C PRO A 14 -9.57 -1.99 8.90
N LEU A 15 -10.00 -2.81 9.86
CA LEU A 15 -10.72 -4.05 9.57
C LEU A 15 -12.02 -3.77 8.81
N GLY A 16 -12.81 -2.80 9.25
CA GLY A 16 -14.04 -2.39 8.56
C GLY A 16 -13.78 -1.89 7.14
N LEU A 17 -12.74 -1.07 6.94
CA LEU A 17 -12.33 -0.59 5.61
C LEU A 17 -11.86 -1.73 4.71
N ILE A 18 -11.07 -2.67 5.24
CA ILE A 18 -10.60 -3.84 4.49
C ILE A 18 -11.79 -4.71 4.08
N LEU A 19 -12.73 -4.99 4.98
CA LEU A 19 -13.92 -5.78 4.67
C LEU A 19 -14.82 -5.10 3.61
N ALA A 20 -15.03 -3.79 3.74
CA ALA A 20 -15.77 -3.01 2.75
C ALA A 20 -15.06 -3.00 1.39
N PHE A 21 -13.74 -2.82 1.39
CA PHE A 21 -12.91 -2.88 0.19
C PHE A 21 -12.99 -4.24 -0.47
N VAL A 22 -12.81 -5.34 0.26
CA VAL A 22 -12.90 -6.71 -0.27
C VAL A 22 -14.25 -6.95 -0.94
N LYS A 23 -15.35 -6.57 -0.27
CA LYS A 23 -16.71 -6.74 -0.80
C LYS A 23 -16.91 -5.97 -2.11
N GLY A 24 -16.46 -4.71 -2.17
CA GLY A 24 -16.54 -3.90 -3.38
C GLY A 24 -15.62 -4.40 -4.48
N PHE A 25 -14.40 -4.80 -4.13
CA PHE A 25 -13.38 -5.25 -5.06
C PHE A 25 -13.77 -6.55 -5.76
N THR A 26 -14.37 -7.51 -5.04
CA THR A 26 -14.89 -8.75 -5.65
C THR A 26 -16.05 -8.54 -6.62
N SER A 27 -16.70 -7.37 -6.60
CA SER A 27 -17.80 -7.05 -7.51
C SER A 27 -17.36 -6.41 -8.83
N VAL A 28 -16.07 -6.09 -8.99
CA VAL A 28 -15.50 -5.50 -10.21
C VAL A 28 -14.79 -6.59 -11.03
N PRO A 29 -15.14 -6.78 -12.32
CA PRO A 29 -14.43 -7.71 -13.19
C PRO A 29 -12.93 -7.37 -13.27
N ALA A 30 -12.05 -8.37 -13.20
CA ALA A 30 -10.59 -8.21 -13.17
C ALA A 30 -9.97 -7.76 -14.52
N ILE A 31 -10.77 -7.24 -15.46
CA ILE A 31 -10.30 -6.77 -16.75
C ILE A 31 -9.98 -5.28 -16.61
N VAL A 32 -8.76 -5.00 -16.15
CA VAL A 32 -8.19 -3.65 -16.21
C VAL A 32 -6.92 -3.73 -17.03
N THR A 33 -7.00 -3.19 -18.25
CA THR A 33 -5.82 -2.99 -19.09
C THR A 33 -5.03 -1.79 -18.56
N CYS A 34 -3.71 -1.90 -18.53
CA CYS A 34 -2.85 -0.83 -18.03
C CYS A 34 -2.51 0.09 -19.19
N SER A 35 -3.13 1.27 -19.25
CA SER A 35 -2.89 2.21 -20.36
C SER A 35 -1.41 2.57 -20.53
N ILE A 36 -0.65 2.67 -19.44
CA ILE A 36 0.79 2.94 -19.52
C ILE A 36 1.51 1.83 -20.31
N LYS A 37 1.21 0.57 -20.01
CA LYS A 37 1.77 -0.57 -20.75
C LYS A 37 1.28 -0.57 -22.19
N ASP A 38 0.01 -0.25 -22.42
CA ASP A 38 -0.57 -0.22 -23.76
C ASP A 38 0.09 0.85 -24.65
N TYR A 39 0.42 2.02 -24.09
CA TYR A 39 1.07 3.11 -24.83
C TYR A 39 2.60 3.00 -24.93
N THR A 40 3.27 2.49 -23.89
CA THR A 40 4.75 2.50 -23.80
C THR A 40 5.40 1.14 -24.01
N GLY A 41 4.64 0.05 -23.90
CA GLY A 41 5.15 -1.32 -23.83
C GLY A 41 5.82 -1.68 -22.49
N LEU A 42 6.02 -0.71 -21.59
CA LEU A 42 6.77 -0.89 -20.34
C LEU A 42 5.86 -1.24 -19.16
N ASP A 43 6.36 -2.14 -18.31
CA ASP A 43 5.75 -2.49 -17.03
C ASP A 43 6.15 -1.46 -15.97
N CYS A 44 5.29 -0.44 -15.76
CA CYS A 44 5.52 0.55 -14.69
C CYS A 44 5.53 -0.11 -13.29
N PRO A 45 6.04 0.57 -12.25
CA PRO A 45 6.13 0.00 -10.89
C PRO A 45 4.80 -0.45 -10.29
N GLY A 46 3.68 0.09 -10.79
CA GLY A 46 2.33 -0.29 -10.40
C GLY A 46 1.71 -1.40 -11.26
N CYS A 47 2.34 -1.80 -12.36
CA CYS A 47 1.77 -2.76 -13.30
C CYS A 47 1.54 -4.12 -12.60
N GLY A 48 0.36 -4.71 -12.80
CA GLY A 48 -0.07 -5.92 -12.10
C GLY A 48 -0.52 -5.70 -10.66
N GLY A 49 -0.47 -4.48 -10.11
CA GLY A 49 -0.83 -4.18 -8.71
C GLY A 49 -2.26 -4.59 -8.36
N GLN A 50 -3.23 -4.34 -9.24
CA GLN A 50 -4.62 -4.77 -9.02
C GLN A 50 -4.75 -6.29 -8.97
N ARG A 51 -4.07 -7.03 -9.85
CA ARG A 51 -4.03 -8.50 -9.82
C ARG A 51 -3.34 -9.01 -8.56
N ALA A 52 -2.29 -8.32 -8.11
CA ALA A 52 -1.62 -8.64 -6.86
C ALA A 52 -2.54 -8.45 -5.65
N ILE A 53 -3.30 -7.35 -5.61
CA ILE A 53 -4.31 -7.11 -4.56
C ILE A 53 -5.41 -8.18 -4.60
N ASP A 54 -5.92 -8.54 -5.79
CA ASP A 54 -6.89 -9.62 -5.95
C ASP A 54 -6.39 -10.96 -5.39
N ALA A 55 -5.15 -11.32 -5.73
CA ALA A 55 -4.49 -12.50 -5.20
C ALA A 55 -4.31 -12.43 -3.67
N ILE A 56 -3.95 -11.27 -3.11
CA ILE A 56 -3.85 -11.08 -1.65
C ILE A 56 -5.21 -11.30 -0.99
N VAL A 57 -6.29 -10.75 -1.56
CA VAL A 57 -7.67 -10.91 -1.05
C VAL A 57 -8.10 -12.37 -1.06
N LYS A 58 -7.68 -13.15 -2.08
CA LYS A 58 -7.91 -14.60 -2.17
C LYS A 58 -6.97 -15.44 -1.30
N GLY A 59 -5.98 -14.84 -0.65
CA GLY A 59 -4.96 -15.53 0.15
C GLY A 59 -3.79 -16.13 -0.66
N GLU A 60 -3.71 -15.83 -1.95
CA GLU A 60 -2.69 -16.34 -2.88
C GLU A 60 -1.42 -15.46 -2.89
N LEU A 61 -0.73 -15.38 -1.75
CA LEU A 61 0.42 -14.45 -1.58
C LEU A 61 1.56 -14.70 -2.58
N LYS A 62 1.82 -15.96 -2.92
CA LYS A 62 2.83 -16.33 -3.93
C LYS A 62 2.46 -15.76 -5.31
N GLN A 63 1.19 -15.88 -5.69
CA GLN A 63 0.68 -15.34 -6.95
C GLN A 63 0.73 -13.81 -6.96
N ALA A 64 0.39 -13.18 -5.82
CA ALA A 64 0.49 -11.73 -5.67
C ALA A 64 1.92 -11.21 -5.88
N PHE A 65 2.91 -11.92 -5.34
CA PHE A 65 4.33 -11.59 -5.54
C PHE A 65 4.74 -11.65 -7.00
N TYR A 66 4.29 -12.67 -7.75
CA TYR A 66 4.56 -12.74 -9.19
C TYR A 66 3.86 -11.64 -9.99
N TYR A 67 2.66 -11.21 -9.57
CA TYR A 67 1.98 -10.11 -10.22
C TYR A 67 2.67 -8.77 -9.99
N ASN A 68 3.06 -8.46 -8.75
CA ASN A 68 3.83 -7.27 -8.42
C ASN A 68 4.49 -7.40 -7.04
N GLN A 69 5.81 -7.52 -6.99
CA GLN A 69 6.58 -7.65 -5.75
C GLN A 69 6.54 -6.37 -4.90
N LEU A 70 6.46 -5.21 -5.55
CA LEU A 70 6.49 -3.90 -4.90
C LEU A 70 5.20 -3.61 -4.12
N ILE A 71 4.13 -4.39 -4.35
CA ILE A 71 2.86 -4.23 -3.64
C ILE A 71 3.02 -4.38 -2.12
N PHE A 72 3.87 -5.30 -1.67
CA PHE A 72 4.09 -5.55 -0.24
C PHE A 72 4.78 -4.37 0.43
N VAL A 73 5.70 -3.72 -0.27
CA VAL A 73 6.35 -2.49 0.19
C VAL A 73 5.32 -1.37 0.26
N TYR A 74 4.49 -1.19 -0.77
CA TYR A 74 3.43 -0.20 -0.75
C TYR A 74 2.45 -0.40 0.41
N LEU A 75 1.99 -1.63 0.65
CA LEU A 75 1.09 -1.93 1.78
C LEU A 75 1.73 -1.58 3.12
N GLY A 76 3.01 -1.91 3.31
CA GLY A 76 3.75 -1.52 4.51
C GLY A 76 3.86 -0.01 4.70
N VAL A 77 4.19 0.73 3.62
CA VAL A 77 4.25 2.19 3.65
C VAL A 77 2.89 2.81 3.93
N PHE A 78 1.81 2.32 3.32
CA PHE A 78 0.46 2.79 3.59
C PHE A 78 0.03 2.54 5.04
N ALA A 79 0.32 1.36 5.58
CA ALA A 79 0.05 1.06 7.00
C ALA A 79 0.83 1.99 7.94
N TYR A 80 2.09 2.27 7.61
CA TYR A 80 2.92 3.20 8.38
C TYR A 80 2.40 4.64 8.32
N ILE A 81 2.02 5.13 7.13
CA ILE A 81 1.38 6.45 6.94
C ILE A 81 0.10 6.53 7.78
N TYR A 82 -0.71 5.48 7.79
CA TYR A 82 -1.94 5.43 8.57
C TYR A 82 -1.68 5.60 10.07
N VAL A 83 -0.71 4.86 10.63
CA VAL A 83 -0.31 5.00 12.04
C VAL A 83 0.21 6.40 12.35
N LEU A 84 1.09 6.93 11.49
CA LEU A 84 1.59 8.30 11.62
C LEU A 84 0.47 9.33 11.63
N PHE A 85 -0.52 9.17 10.75
CA PHE A 85 -1.67 10.05 10.65
C PHE A 85 -2.50 10.01 11.93
N VAL A 86 -2.83 8.81 12.43
CA VAL A 86 -3.61 8.64 13.67
C VAL A 86 -2.88 9.24 14.88
N GLU A 87 -1.60 8.92 15.09
CA GLU A 87 -0.85 9.48 16.22
C GLU A 87 -0.71 11.01 16.12
N THR A 88 -0.45 11.54 14.92
CA THR A 88 -0.17 12.97 14.73
C THR A 88 -1.42 13.82 14.77
N TYR A 89 -2.48 13.44 14.06
CA TYR A 89 -3.66 14.29 13.85
C TYR A 89 -4.79 13.97 14.83
N VAL A 90 -4.98 12.69 15.20
CA VAL A 90 -6.05 12.30 16.13
C VAL A 90 -5.59 12.41 17.57
N PHE A 91 -4.44 11.81 17.90
CA PHE A 91 -3.90 11.85 19.26
C PHE A 91 -3.00 13.06 19.55
N LYS A 92 -2.70 13.89 18.54
CA LYS A 92 -1.86 15.10 18.65
C LYS A 92 -0.48 14.80 19.27
N ASN A 93 0.06 13.61 19.02
CA ASN A 93 1.31 13.12 19.57
C ASN A 93 2.51 13.75 18.84
N LYS A 94 2.89 14.96 19.27
CA LYS A 94 3.97 15.74 18.65
C LYS A 94 5.34 15.02 18.71
N THR A 95 5.60 14.30 19.79
CA THR A 95 6.85 13.51 19.95
C THR A 95 6.93 12.37 18.94
N PHE A 96 5.80 11.70 18.68
CA PHE A 96 5.74 10.64 17.66
C PHE A 96 6.01 11.20 16.26
N LYS A 97 5.40 12.34 15.91
CA LYS A 97 5.65 13.02 14.63
C LYS A 97 7.13 13.38 14.44
N GLN A 98 7.78 13.90 15.47
CA GLN A 98 9.20 14.30 15.40
C GLN A 98 10.13 13.09 15.26
N ARG A 99 9.81 11.97 15.92
CA ARG A 99 10.67 10.77 15.94
C ARG A 99 10.46 9.86 14.73
N PHE A 100 9.24 9.77 14.23
CA PHE A 100 8.82 8.81 13.20
C PHE A 100 8.35 9.49 11.90
N GLY A 101 8.43 10.82 11.80
CA GLY A 101 8.16 11.52 10.54
C GLY A 101 9.07 11.04 9.41
N PHE A 102 8.60 11.13 8.17
CA PHE A 102 9.42 10.79 7.01
C PHE A 102 10.57 11.80 6.87
N SER A 103 11.80 11.29 6.85
CA SER A 103 12.97 12.08 6.50
C SER A 103 13.10 12.20 4.98
N ASN A 104 13.79 13.25 4.52
CA ASN A 104 14.11 13.39 3.09
C ASN A 104 14.91 12.17 2.59
N SER A 105 15.81 11.63 3.41
CA SER A 105 16.56 10.40 3.08
C SER A 105 15.65 9.20 2.84
N PHE A 106 14.59 9.03 3.63
CA PHE A 106 13.61 7.98 3.39
C PHE A 106 12.90 8.19 2.04
N ALA A 107 12.47 9.42 1.74
CA ALA A 107 11.78 9.73 0.49
C ALA A 107 12.67 9.44 -0.73
N TYR A 108 13.94 9.87 -0.70
CA TYR A 108 14.90 9.55 -1.77
C TYR A 108 15.20 8.06 -1.87
N GLY A 109 15.34 7.36 -0.74
CA GLY A 109 15.55 5.91 -0.72
C GLY A 109 14.36 5.15 -1.30
N PHE A 110 13.14 5.53 -0.95
CA PHE A 110 11.91 4.93 -1.48
C PHE A 110 11.75 5.21 -2.97
N LEU A 111 12.03 6.44 -3.43
CA LEU A 111 12.05 6.77 -4.85
C LEU A 111 13.10 5.94 -5.60
N GLY A 112 14.32 5.84 -5.05
CA GLY A 112 15.39 5.02 -5.60
C GLY A 112 14.99 3.54 -5.72
N LEU A 113 14.32 2.99 -4.70
CA LEU A 113 13.79 1.63 -4.73
C LEU A 113 12.75 1.44 -5.85
N ILE A 114 11.82 2.38 -6.02
CA ILE A 114 10.81 2.34 -7.09
C ILE A 114 11.47 2.37 -8.46
N LEU A 115 12.45 3.27 -8.67
CA LEU A 115 13.17 3.38 -9.94
C LEU A 115 14.03 2.16 -10.22
N LEU A 116 14.70 1.61 -9.20
CA LEU A 116 15.47 0.38 -9.31
C LEU A 116 14.56 -0.78 -9.72
N PHE A 117 13.40 -0.93 -9.07
CA PHE A 117 12.41 -1.94 -9.42
C PHE A 117 11.89 -1.75 -10.85
N PHE A 118 11.65 -0.51 -11.27
CA PHE A 118 11.25 -0.21 -12.63
C PHE A 118 12.29 -0.69 -13.65
N ILE A 119 13.57 -0.40 -13.43
CA ILE A 119 14.64 -0.83 -14.33
C ILE A 119 14.74 -2.36 -14.34
N ILE A 120 14.83 -3.00 -13.18
CA ILE A 120 14.99 -4.46 -13.07
C ILE A 120 13.86 -5.21 -13.77
N ARG A 121 12.63 -4.67 -13.76
CA ARG A 121 11.47 -5.34 -14.37
C ARG A 121 11.36 -5.14 -15.89
N ASN A 122 12.06 -4.16 -16.46
CA ASN A 122 11.96 -3.79 -17.87
C ASN A 122 13.25 -4.02 -18.67
N VAL A 123 14.26 -4.63 -18.04
CA VAL A 123 15.49 -5.12 -18.68
C VAL A 123 15.36 -6.62 -18.86
#